data_AF-A0A9W6SW90-F1
#
_entry.id   AF-A0A9W6SW90-F1
#
_cell.length_a   1.000
_cell.length_b   1.000
_cell.length_c   1.000
_cell.angle_alpha   90.00
_cell.angle_beta   90.00
_cell.angle_gamma   90.00
#
_symmetry.space_group_name_H-M   'P 1'
#
loop_
_entity.id
_entity.type
_entity.pdbx_description
1 polymer ?
#
loop_
_entity_poly.entity_id
_entity_poly.type
_entity_poly.pdbx_seq_one_letter_code
_entity_poly.pdbx_strand_id
1 'polypeptide(L)'
;MYIPIYDQFQLLSSEAKKVWEFKHIPEIYSDFRSNTSNRPTGSLNFRNKRISKVNLTCKNKGTIHGLIGYFESTLYSNIKISNSPTNPNPNSLISWLPVFLPIEQPINVVNNQEISVLLKRDTDNSKVWYEWSIETFNFITIPKSKSLVRELSSTNNSIFEENFTDSDDNNDSLQLRVSSKISKIHNPFGKTFSLKIQ
;
A
#
# COMPACT_ATOMS: atom_id res chain seq x y z
N MET A 1 8.20 7.20 -11.50
CA MET A 1 6.77 7.52 -11.37
C MET A 1 6.35 8.10 -12.70
N TYR A 2 5.35 7.51 -13.34
CA TYR A 2 4.95 7.88 -14.70
C TYR A 2 3.44 8.09 -14.77
N ILE A 3 3.01 8.87 -15.76
CA ILE A 3 1.59 9.02 -16.09
C ILE A 3 1.39 8.34 -17.45
N PRO A 4 0.82 7.13 -17.51
CA PRO A 4 0.58 6.44 -18.77
C PRO A 4 -0.56 7.12 -19.53
N ILE A 5 -0.37 7.27 -20.85
CA ILE A 5 -1.38 7.80 -21.78
C ILE A 5 -2.08 6.66 -22.55
N TYR A 6 -1.50 5.45 -22.52
CA TYR A 6 -2.02 4.28 -23.24
C TYR A 6 -2.56 3.21 -22.28
N ASP A 7 -3.70 2.61 -22.65
CA ASP A 7 -4.50 1.73 -21.79
C ASP A 7 -4.24 0.22 -21.96
N GLN A 8 -3.11 -0.17 -22.55
CA GLN A 8 -2.77 -1.59 -22.71
C GLN A 8 -2.18 -2.16 -21.41
N PHE A 9 -3.02 -2.31 -20.38
CA PHE A 9 -2.68 -3.02 -19.16
C PHE A 9 -3.89 -3.80 -18.62
N GLN A 10 -3.61 -4.80 -17.80
CA GLN A 10 -4.63 -5.56 -17.10
C GLN A 10 -4.47 -5.34 -15.59
N LEU A 11 -5.56 -5.01 -14.92
CA LEU A 11 -5.61 -5.01 -13.46
C LEU A 11 -5.65 -6.45 -12.96
N LEU A 12 -4.61 -6.87 -12.24
CA LEU A 12 -4.53 -8.21 -11.65
C LEU A 12 -5.24 -8.29 -10.29
N SER A 13 -5.33 -7.16 -9.56
CA SER A 13 -5.99 -7.11 -8.26
C SER A 13 -7.51 -7.06 -8.38
N SER A 14 -8.19 -7.58 -7.36
CA SER A 14 -9.64 -7.55 -7.25
C SER A 14 -10.22 -6.15 -7.06
N GLU A 15 -9.49 -5.31 -6.34
CA GLU A 15 -9.90 -4.00 -5.86
C GLU A 15 -8.69 -3.07 -5.68
N ALA A 16 -8.94 -1.76 -5.54
CA ALA A 16 -7.95 -0.79 -5.12
C ALA A 16 -7.96 -0.67 -3.58
N LYS A 17 -6.79 -0.56 -2.96
CA LYS A 17 -6.67 -0.37 -1.50
C LYS A 17 -6.23 1.05 -1.17
N LYS A 18 -6.85 1.62 -0.14
CA LYS A 18 -6.46 2.92 0.40
C LYS A 18 -5.10 2.80 1.08
N VAL A 19 -4.14 3.61 0.64
CA VAL A 19 -2.76 3.58 1.16
C VAL A 19 -2.53 4.67 2.19
N TRP A 20 -2.90 5.91 1.89
CA TRP A 20 -2.74 7.08 2.76
C TRP A 20 -3.94 8.02 2.71
N GLU A 21 -4.01 8.91 3.70
CA GLU A 21 -4.96 10.01 3.75
C GLU A 21 -4.27 11.26 4.30
N PHE A 22 -4.65 12.41 3.74
CA PHE A 22 -4.28 13.73 4.23
C PHE A 22 -5.55 14.51 4.52
N LYS A 23 -5.59 15.19 5.67
CA LYS A 23 -6.70 16.04 6.09
C LYS A 23 -6.17 17.44 6.33
N HIS A 24 -6.76 18.41 5.66
CA HIS A 24 -6.49 19.83 5.86
C HIS A 24 -7.58 20.40 6.78
N ILE A 25 -7.17 21.01 7.88
CA ILE A 25 -8.10 21.67 8.82
C ILE A 25 -8.31 23.10 8.30
N PRO A 26 -9.55 23.60 8.20
CA PRO A 26 -9.81 25.00 7.85
C PRO A 26 -9.10 25.97 8.80
N GLU A 27 -8.47 27.01 8.25
CA GLU A 27 -7.69 28.01 8.99
C GLU A 27 -8.47 28.70 10.13
N ILE A 28 -9.80 28.76 10.03
CA ILE A 28 -10.71 29.37 11.02
C ILE A 28 -10.63 28.66 12.40
N TYR A 29 -10.19 27.39 12.45
CA TYR A 29 -9.94 26.67 13.70
C TYR A 29 -8.49 26.75 14.20
N SER A 30 -7.60 27.42 13.47
CA SER A 30 -6.18 27.51 13.82
C SER A 30 -5.86 28.66 14.79
N ASP A 31 -6.74 29.66 14.88
CA ASP A 31 -6.60 30.82 15.77
C ASP A 31 -6.80 30.46 17.26
N PHE A 32 -7.49 29.37 17.58
CA PHE A 32 -7.56 28.85 18.96
C PHE A 32 -6.27 28.13 19.42
N ARG A 33 -5.25 28.04 18.56
CA ARG A 33 -3.98 27.36 18.87
C ARG A 33 -2.80 28.31 19.07
N SER A 34 -3.03 29.62 19.18
CA SER A 34 -1.99 30.59 19.53
C SER A 34 -1.83 30.74 21.04
N ASN A 35 -1.03 29.86 21.65
CA ASN A 35 -0.21 30.19 22.82
C ASN A 35 0.91 29.17 23.04
N THR A 36 1.70 28.92 22.00
CA THR A 36 3.00 28.25 22.16
C THR A 36 4.03 28.90 21.23
N SER A 37 4.70 29.93 21.75
CA SER A 37 5.87 30.60 21.17
C SER A 37 7.12 29.69 21.06
N ASN A 38 7.00 28.40 21.38
CA ASN A 38 8.07 27.40 21.32
C ASN A 38 7.76 26.29 20.30
N ARG A 39 7.23 26.62 19.12
CA ARG A 39 7.20 25.64 18.03
C ARG A 39 8.60 25.58 17.43
N PRO A 40 9.36 24.49 17.61
CA PRO A 40 10.63 24.36 16.91
C PRO A 40 10.34 24.48 15.42
N THR A 41 11.07 25.36 14.75
CA THR A 41 11.11 25.54 13.29
C THR A 41 11.68 24.30 12.57
N GLY A 42 11.58 23.13 13.18
CA GLY A 42 11.84 21.84 12.56
C GLY A 42 10.81 21.58 11.48
N SER A 43 11.29 21.31 10.26
CA SER A 43 10.54 21.25 9.00
C SER A 43 9.10 20.75 9.16
N LEU A 44 8.16 21.62 8.79
CA LEU A 44 6.72 21.36 8.84
C LEU A 44 6.30 20.08 8.07
N ASN A 45 7.17 19.57 7.20
CA ASN A 45 6.88 18.44 6.34
C ASN A 45 7.09 17.08 6.99
N PHE A 46 7.87 16.96 8.08
CA PHE A 46 8.11 15.66 8.75
C PHE A 46 6.80 14.97 9.17
N ARG A 47 5.76 15.75 9.49
CA ARG A 47 4.42 15.27 9.86
C ARG A 47 3.68 14.60 8.70
N ASN A 48 4.12 14.83 7.46
CA ASN A 48 3.53 14.29 6.24
C ASN A 48 4.23 12.99 5.78
N LYS A 49 5.20 12.46 6.56
CA LYS A 49 5.74 11.13 6.32
C LYS A 49 4.66 10.07 6.53
N ARG A 50 4.65 9.06 5.67
CA ARG A 50 3.70 7.95 5.74
C ARG A 50 4.39 6.65 5.37
N ILE A 51 3.99 5.57 6.01
CA ILE A 51 4.33 4.21 5.64
C ILE A 51 3.03 3.41 5.68
N SER A 52 2.82 2.54 4.71
CA SER A 52 1.64 1.69 4.65
C SER A 52 2.00 0.37 4.00
N LYS A 53 1.51 -0.71 4.61
CA LYS A 53 1.60 -2.08 4.08
C LYS A 53 0.17 -2.53 3.82
N VAL A 54 -0.14 -2.84 2.57
CA VAL A 54 -1.49 -3.26 2.15
C VAL A 54 -1.43 -4.61 1.44
N ASN A 55 -2.41 -5.47 1.73
CA ASN A 55 -2.53 -6.76 1.07
C ASN A 55 -3.61 -6.70 -0.02
N LEU A 56 -3.30 -7.30 -1.16
CA LEU A 56 -4.12 -7.40 -2.36
C LEU A 56 -4.18 -8.86 -2.77
N THR A 57 -5.32 -9.30 -3.31
CA THR A 57 -5.44 -10.64 -3.88
C THR A 57 -5.49 -10.55 -5.41
N CYS A 58 -4.65 -11.33 -6.08
CA CYS A 58 -4.73 -11.49 -7.53
C CYS A 58 -5.92 -12.37 -7.91
N LYS A 59 -6.80 -11.87 -8.80
CA LYS A 59 -7.89 -12.70 -9.34
C LYS A 59 -7.37 -13.75 -10.32
N ASN A 60 -6.46 -13.33 -11.20
CA ASN A 60 -5.95 -14.14 -12.30
C ASN A 60 -4.43 -14.21 -12.26
N LYS A 61 -3.89 -15.32 -12.75
CA LYS A 61 -2.46 -15.53 -13.00
C LYS A 61 -1.97 -14.50 -14.02
N GLY A 62 -0.74 -14.06 -13.86
CA GLY A 62 -0.17 -13.05 -14.74
C GLY A 62 1.19 -12.58 -14.25
N THR A 63 1.62 -11.45 -14.78
CA THR A 63 2.91 -10.85 -14.46
C THR A 63 2.70 -9.43 -13.99
N ILE A 64 3.14 -9.14 -12.77
CA ILE A 64 3.13 -7.80 -12.20
C ILE A 64 4.31 -7.03 -12.78
N HIS A 65 4.03 -5.89 -13.42
CA HIS A 65 5.04 -4.96 -13.94
C HIS A 65 5.17 -3.70 -13.08
N GLY A 66 4.21 -3.46 -12.19
CA GLY A 66 4.18 -2.29 -11.32
C GLY A 66 2.85 -2.15 -10.61
N LEU A 67 2.68 -1.00 -9.96
CA LEU A 67 1.47 -0.60 -9.27
C LEU A 67 0.82 0.56 -10.02
N ILE A 68 -0.52 0.58 -10.01
CA ILE A 68 -1.30 1.73 -10.45
C ILE A 68 -1.86 2.44 -9.21
N GLY A 69 -1.75 3.77 -9.20
CA GLY A 69 -2.21 4.62 -8.11
C GLY A 69 -3.33 5.53 -8.57
N TYR A 70 -4.35 5.61 -7.73
CA TYR A 70 -5.50 6.49 -7.87
C TYR A 70 -5.57 7.41 -6.64
N PHE A 71 -6.41 8.43 -6.70
CA PHE A 71 -6.74 9.26 -5.55
C PHE A 71 -8.22 9.60 -5.52
N GLU A 72 -8.70 9.88 -4.32
CA GLU A 72 -9.99 10.51 -4.06
C GLU A 72 -9.73 11.73 -3.15
N SER A 73 -10.43 12.82 -3.42
CA SER A 73 -10.40 14.03 -2.60
C SER A 73 -11.80 14.56 -2.39
N THR A 74 -12.11 14.95 -1.16
CA THR A 74 -13.33 15.70 -0.83
C THR A 74 -12.99 17.17 -0.82
N LEU A 75 -13.55 17.93 -1.76
CA LEU A 75 -13.24 19.35 -1.94
C LEU A 75 -13.98 20.20 -0.91
N TYR A 76 -15.28 19.97 -0.78
CA TYR A 76 -16.14 20.64 0.20
C TYR A 76 -17.43 19.84 0.42
N SER A 77 -17.78 19.56 1.67
CA SER A 77 -19.00 18.83 2.03
C SER A 77 -19.13 17.49 1.26
N ASN A 78 -20.13 17.37 0.38
CA ASN A 78 -20.40 16.21 -0.47
C ASN A 78 -19.74 16.28 -1.86
N ILE A 79 -19.04 17.37 -2.19
CA ILE A 79 -18.34 17.53 -3.46
C ILE A 79 -17.02 16.78 -3.41
N LYS A 80 -16.88 15.78 -4.28
CA LYS A 80 -15.72 14.90 -4.35
C LYS A 80 -15.16 14.83 -5.76
N ILE A 81 -13.89 14.49 -5.84
CA ILE A 81 -13.19 14.15 -7.07
C ILE A 81 -12.42 12.84 -6.90
N SER A 82 -12.50 11.95 -7.87
CA SER A 82 -11.89 10.62 -7.84
C SER A 82 -11.56 10.18 -9.26
N ASN A 83 -10.33 9.68 -9.46
CA ASN A 83 -9.93 9.00 -10.69
C ASN A 83 -9.88 7.46 -10.53
N SER A 84 -10.44 6.94 -9.43
CA SER A 84 -10.51 5.50 -9.17
C SER A 84 -11.45 4.79 -10.16
N PRO A 85 -11.09 3.59 -10.66
CA PRO A 85 -11.93 2.84 -11.58
C PRO A 85 -13.22 2.32 -10.93
N THR A 86 -13.22 2.16 -9.60
CA THR A 86 -14.39 1.63 -8.86
C THR A 86 -15.44 2.72 -8.60
N ASN A 87 -15.02 3.96 -8.41
CA ASN A 87 -15.91 5.07 -8.09
C ASN A 87 -15.38 6.37 -8.71
N PRO A 88 -15.40 6.51 -10.05
CA PRO A 88 -14.92 7.72 -10.72
C PRO A 88 -15.88 8.88 -10.44
N ASN A 89 -15.34 10.07 -10.18
CA ASN A 89 -16.14 11.28 -10.01
C ASN A 89 -15.33 12.52 -10.41
N PRO A 90 -15.70 13.27 -11.46
CA PRO A 90 -16.72 12.94 -12.45
C PRO A 90 -16.32 11.71 -13.29
N ASN A 91 -17.29 11.10 -13.98
CA ASN A 91 -17.08 9.88 -14.76
C ASN A 91 -15.99 9.98 -15.85
N SER A 92 -15.61 11.19 -16.26
CA SER A 92 -14.65 11.45 -17.35
C SER A 92 -13.61 12.49 -16.94
N LEU A 93 -12.76 12.13 -15.98
CA LEU A 93 -11.73 13.02 -15.45
C LEU A 93 -10.41 12.90 -16.23
N ILE A 94 -10.20 13.74 -17.24
CA ILE A 94 -9.00 13.72 -18.10
C ILE A 94 -7.81 14.43 -17.44
N SER A 95 -8.07 15.38 -16.53
CA SER A 95 -7.03 16.18 -15.89
C SER A 95 -6.13 15.40 -14.92
N TRP A 96 -6.55 14.21 -14.49
CA TRP A 96 -5.76 13.37 -13.58
C TRP A 96 -5.80 11.89 -13.99
N LEU A 97 -4.90 11.53 -14.90
CA LEU A 97 -4.64 10.14 -15.23
C LEU A 97 -4.03 9.38 -14.02
N PRO A 98 -4.25 8.06 -13.92
CA PRO A 98 -3.65 7.24 -12.87
C PRO A 98 -2.13 7.30 -12.87
N VAL A 99 -1.51 7.16 -11.72
CA VAL A 99 -0.04 7.10 -11.63
C VAL A 99 0.46 5.67 -11.76
N PHE A 100 1.55 5.45 -12.49
CA PHE A 100 2.23 4.16 -12.58
C PHE A 100 3.56 4.15 -11.82
N LEU A 101 3.72 3.15 -10.94
CA LEU A 101 4.91 2.87 -10.15
C LEU A 101 5.52 1.53 -10.61
N PRO A 102 6.50 1.54 -11.50
CA PRO A 102 7.07 0.31 -12.05
C PRO A 102 7.86 -0.48 -11.01
N ILE A 103 8.01 -1.78 -11.24
CA ILE A 103 9.06 -2.57 -10.59
C ILE A 103 10.13 -2.96 -11.61
N GLU A 104 11.39 -3.04 -11.18
CA GLU A 104 12.52 -3.34 -12.07
C GLU A 104 12.45 -4.75 -12.66
N GLN A 105 12.07 -5.73 -11.83
CA GLN A 105 11.99 -7.14 -12.21
C GLN A 105 10.53 -7.57 -12.12
N PRO A 106 9.89 -7.93 -13.25
CA PRO A 106 8.51 -8.38 -13.25
C PRO A 106 8.30 -9.63 -12.38
N ILE A 107 7.18 -9.70 -11.67
CA ILE A 107 6.86 -10.80 -10.75
C ILE A 107 5.70 -11.62 -11.31
N ASN A 108 5.97 -12.87 -11.68
CA ASN A 108 4.92 -13.82 -12.06
C ASN A 108 4.13 -14.26 -10.83
N VAL A 109 2.80 -14.20 -10.93
CA VAL A 109 1.84 -14.59 -9.90
C VAL A 109 0.83 -15.60 -10.42
N VAL A 110 0.31 -16.42 -9.50
CA VAL A 110 -0.75 -17.40 -9.77
C VAL A 110 -2.12 -16.87 -9.37
N ASN A 111 -3.18 -17.60 -9.73
CA ASN A 111 -4.56 -17.27 -9.33
C ASN A 111 -4.67 -17.24 -7.80
N ASN A 112 -5.43 -16.28 -7.26
CA ASN A 112 -5.70 -16.10 -5.83
C ASN A 112 -4.46 -15.91 -4.97
N GLN A 113 -3.31 -15.57 -5.57
CA GLN A 113 -2.10 -15.29 -4.82
C GLN A 113 -2.23 -13.96 -4.07
N GLU A 114 -1.76 -13.94 -2.82
CA GLU A 114 -1.71 -12.72 -2.02
C GLU A 114 -0.45 -11.91 -2.36
N ILE A 115 -0.63 -10.60 -2.50
CA ILE A 115 0.42 -9.62 -2.70
C ILE A 115 0.37 -8.63 -1.55
N SER A 116 1.49 -8.47 -0.85
CA SER A 116 1.71 -7.33 0.03
C SER A 116 2.45 -6.22 -0.72
N VAL A 117 1.95 -5.01 -0.61
CA VAL A 117 2.60 -3.81 -1.13
C VAL A 117 3.03 -2.94 0.05
N LEU A 118 4.32 -2.60 0.10
CA LEU A 118 4.83 -1.58 1.00
C LEU A 118 4.96 -0.29 0.19
N LEU A 119 4.29 0.76 0.64
CA LEU A 119 4.42 2.11 0.10
C LEU A 119 4.84 3.06 1.20
N LYS A 120 5.86 3.87 0.94
CA LYS A 120 6.35 4.89 1.87
C LYS A 120 6.43 6.24 1.17
N ARG A 121 5.94 7.28 1.85
CA ARG A 121 6.15 8.69 1.51
C ARG A 121 7.11 9.25 2.55
N ASP A 122 8.25 9.73 2.09
CA ASP A 122 9.27 10.28 2.95
C ASP A 122 9.62 11.70 2.51
N THR A 123 10.29 12.44 3.39
CA THR A 123 10.65 13.85 3.17
C THR A 123 11.87 14.22 3.98
N ASP A 124 12.63 15.16 3.44
CA ASP A 124 13.64 15.93 4.16
C ASP A 124 13.24 17.42 4.14
N ASN A 125 14.19 18.31 4.37
CA ASN A 125 13.96 19.76 4.37
C ASN A 125 13.81 20.36 2.97
N SER A 126 14.24 19.64 1.92
CA SER A 126 14.36 20.13 0.54
C SER A 126 13.50 19.38 -0.47
N LYS A 127 13.09 18.15 -0.15
CA LYS A 127 12.39 17.26 -1.08
C LYS A 127 11.48 16.27 -0.37
N VAL A 128 10.49 15.80 -1.14
CA VAL A 128 9.59 14.68 -0.83
C VAL A 128 9.84 13.58 -1.85
N TRP A 129 9.77 12.32 -1.44
CA TRP A 129 9.87 11.18 -2.36
C TRP A 129 9.01 10.00 -1.91
N TYR A 130 8.92 9.01 -2.79
CA TYR A 130 8.19 7.77 -2.56
C TYR A 130 9.12 6.57 -2.72
N GLU A 131 8.96 5.58 -1.84
CA GLU A 131 9.62 4.28 -1.90
C GLU A 131 8.55 3.19 -1.94
N TRP A 132 8.79 2.13 -2.72
CA TRP A 132 7.84 1.03 -2.80
C TRP A 132 8.52 -0.32 -2.99
N SER A 133 7.88 -1.36 -2.45
CA SER A 133 8.24 -2.75 -2.72
C SER A 133 6.99 -3.63 -2.76
N ILE A 134 7.13 -4.77 -3.42
CA ILE A 134 6.08 -5.76 -3.59
C ILE A 134 6.60 -7.10 -3.08
N GLU A 135 5.79 -7.79 -2.29
CA GLU A 135 6.05 -9.12 -1.78
C GLU A 135 4.85 -10.01 -2.08
N THR A 136 5.08 -11.26 -2.44
CA THR A 136 4.03 -12.22 -2.80
C THR A 136 4.05 -13.40 -1.85
N PHE A 137 2.87 -13.91 -1.51
CA PHE A 137 2.69 -14.97 -0.53
C PHE A 137 1.88 -16.12 -1.11
N ASN A 138 2.25 -17.34 -0.71
CA ASN A 138 1.50 -18.55 -0.98
C ASN A 138 1.00 -19.13 0.35
N PHE A 139 -0.13 -19.83 0.30
CA PHE A 139 -0.68 -20.54 1.45
C PHE A 139 -0.45 -22.04 1.27
N ILE A 140 0.25 -22.64 2.23
CA ILE A 140 0.50 -24.08 2.26
C ILE A 140 -0.42 -24.69 3.31
N THR A 141 -1.20 -25.68 2.91
CA THR A 141 -2.07 -26.42 3.83
C THR A 141 -1.28 -27.57 4.45
N ILE A 142 -1.23 -27.64 5.77
CA ILE A 142 -0.52 -28.67 6.54
C ILE A 142 -1.53 -29.42 7.40
N PRO A 143 -1.53 -30.76 7.39
CA PRO A 143 -2.37 -31.53 8.31
C PRO A 143 -1.91 -31.32 9.76
N LYS A 144 -2.85 -31.06 10.68
CA LYS A 144 -2.59 -30.98 12.12
C LYS A 144 -2.27 -32.35 12.67
N SER A 145 -1.02 -32.81 12.57
CA SER A 145 -0.56 -33.90 13.43
C SER A 145 -0.28 -33.33 14.83
N LYS A 146 -0.79 -33.99 15.88
CA LYS A 146 -0.69 -33.56 17.29
C LYS A 146 0.76 -33.38 17.80
N SER A 147 1.78 -33.77 17.02
CA SER A 147 3.21 -33.68 17.36
C SER A 147 3.93 -32.45 16.80
N LEU A 148 3.52 -31.86 15.67
CA LEU A 148 4.26 -30.76 15.01
C LEU A 148 4.00 -29.37 15.62
N VAL A 149 2.86 -29.17 16.26
CA VAL A 149 2.46 -27.86 16.81
C VAL A 149 3.36 -27.41 17.95
N ARG A 150 3.93 -28.35 18.73
CA ARG A 150 4.84 -28.04 19.87
C ARG A 150 6.23 -27.60 19.44
N GLU A 151 6.72 -28.02 18.28
CA GLU A 151 8.06 -27.67 17.77
C GLU A 151 8.09 -26.32 17.06
N LEU A 152 6.97 -25.89 16.46
CA LEU A 152 6.88 -24.61 15.76
C LEU A 152 6.64 -23.43 16.71
N SER A 153 6.00 -23.66 17.87
CA SER A 153 5.77 -22.64 18.91
C SER A 153 7.00 -22.28 19.74
N SER A 154 8.05 -23.12 19.72
CA SER A 154 9.29 -22.88 20.49
C SER A 154 10.34 -22.08 19.71
N THR A 155 10.10 -21.79 18.43
CA THR A 155 11.00 -20.97 17.62
C THR A 155 10.49 -19.53 17.65
N ASN A 156 11.09 -18.69 18.49
CA ASN A 156 10.82 -17.25 18.63
C ASN A 156 11.17 -16.46 17.34
N ASN A 157 10.37 -16.62 16.28
CA ASN A 157 10.36 -15.75 15.12
C ASN A 157 8.96 -15.17 14.97
N SER A 158 8.87 -13.84 15.02
CA SER A 158 7.68 -12.99 15.02
C SER A 158 6.91 -12.97 13.68
N ILE A 159 6.68 -14.13 13.05
CA ILE A 159 6.03 -14.27 11.72
C ILE A 159 4.61 -14.84 11.83
N PHE A 160 4.07 -15.02 13.03
CA PHE A 160 2.74 -15.60 13.23
C PHE A 160 1.70 -14.51 13.54
N GLU A 161 0.86 -14.18 12.56
CA GLU A 161 -0.47 -13.64 12.83
C GLU A 161 -1.45 -14.83 12.89
N GLU A 162 -1.81 -15.23 14.11
CA GLU A 162 -2.92 -16.15 14.34
C GLU A 162 -4.24 -15.42 14.10
N ASN A 163 -4.82 -15.56 12.91
CA ASN A 163 -6.22 -15.19 12.71
C ASN A 163 -7.09 -16.41 13.06
N PHE A 164 -7.42 -16.56 14.35
CA PHE A 164 -8.44 -17.50 14.81
C PHE A 164 -9.81 -16.99 14.35
N THR A 165 -10.42 -17.71 13.41
CA THR A 165 -11.87 -17.66 13.18
C THR A 165 -12.43 -18.94 13.76
N ASP A 166 -12.99 -18.83 14.97
CA ASP A 166 -13.80 -19.88 15.58
C ASP A 166 -15.16 -19.89 14.87
N SER A 167 -15.29 -20.75 13.87
CA SER A 167 -16.59 -21.18 13.37
C SER A 167 -16.45 -22.62 12.87
N ASP A 168 -17.22 -23.49 13.51
CA ASP A 168 -17.46 -24.91 13.24
C ASP A 168 -17.22 -25.37 11.80
N ASP A 169 -16.32 -26.35 11.63
CA ASP A 169 -16.49 -27.60 10.86
C ASP A 169 -15.13 -28.23 10.52
N ASN A 170 -14.85 -29.41 11.08
CA ASN A 170 -14.03 -30.53 10.54
C ASN A 170 -12.80 -30.27 9.64
N ASN A 171 -12.11 -29.13 9.75
CA ASN A 171 -10.92 -28.84 8.94
C ASN A 171 -9.66 -28.94 9.80
N ASP A 172 -9.17 -30.17 9.91
CA ASP A 172 -7.96 -30.57 10.65
C ASP A 172 -6.64 -30.10 9.98
N SER A 173 -6.67 -28.94 9.32
CA SER A 173 -5.54 -28.39 8.58
C SER A 173 -5.18 -26.97 9.03
N LEU A 174 -3.88 -26.67 9.02
CA LEU A 174 -3.29 -25.36 9.27
C LEU A 174 -2.88 -24.77 7.93
N GLN A 175 -3.17 -23.49 7.70
CA GLN A 175 -2.64 -22.77 6.54
C GLN A 175 -1.44 -21.93 6.95
N LEU A 176 -0.26 -22.25 6.41
CA LEU A 176 0.94 -21.44 6.57
C LEU A 176 1.08 -20.44 5.43
N ARG A 177 1.21 -19.17 5.78
CA ARG A 177 1.50 -18.08 4.85
C ARG A 177 3.01 -17.97 4.63
N VAL A 178 3.47 -18.27 3.41
CA VAL A 178 4.90 -18.32 3.06
C VAL A 178 5.23 -17.27 2.01
N SER A 179 6.20 -16.41 2.32
CA SER A 179 6.73 -15.43 1.36
C SER A 179 7.43 -16.16 0.21
N SER A 180 7.08 -15.80 -1.02
CA SER A 180 7.49 -16.51 -2.23
C SER A 180 8.44 -15.71 -3.09
N LYS A 181 8.12 -14.43 -3.34
CA LYS A 181 8.98 -13.49 -4.08
C LYS A 181 8.84 -12.10 -3.49
N ILE A 182 9.95 -11.38 -3.44
CA ILE A 182 10.02 -10.00 -2.98
C ILE A 182 10.81 -9.15 -3.99
N SER A 183 10.32 -7.94 -4.28
CA SER A 183 11.04 -6.96 -5.06
C SER A 183 12.05 -6.22 -4.20
N LYS A 184 13.07 -5.64 -4.83
CA LYS A 184 13.89 -4.62 -4.16
C LYS A 184 13.01 -3.43 -3.74
N ILE A 185 13.49 -2.64 -2.80
CA ILE A 185 12.92 -1.32 -2.50
C ILE A 185 13.29 -0.40 -3.66
N HIS A 186 12.28 0.18 -4.30
CA HIS A 186 12.46 1.11 -5.41
C HIS A 186 12.59 2.54 -4.90
N ASN A 187 13.42 3.33 -5.58
CA ASN A 187 13.72 4.74 -5.28
C ASN A 187 14.18 5.03 -3.83
N PRO A 188 15.11 4.23 -3.26
CA PRO A 188 15.55 4.43 -1.88
C PRO A 188 16.14 5.85 -1.69
N PHE A 189 15.74 6.52 -0.62
CA PHE A 189 16.15 7.90 -0.27
C PHE A 189 15.84 8.96 -1.34
N GLY A 190 14.94 8.65 -2.27
CA GLY A 190 14.58 9.55 -3.37
C GLY A 190 15.78 9.84 -4.27
N LYS A 191 16.64 8.85 -4.52
CA LYS A 191 17.82 8.96 -5.38
C LYS A 191 17.45 9.06 -6.86
N THR A 192 16.43 8.33 -7.30
CA THR A 192 16.00 8.28 -8.70
C THR A 192 14.98 9.37 -9.00
N PHE A 193 14.06 9.63 -8.06
CA PHE A 193 13.02 10.62 -8.22
C PHE A 193 12.66 11.28 -6.89
N SER A 194 12.49 12.61 -6.93
CA SER A 194 12.03 13.40 -5.80
C SER A 194 11.36 14.70 -6.25
N LEU A 195 10.42 15.18 -5.46
CA LEU A 195 9.72 16.45 -5.64
C LEU A 195 10.37 17.49 -4.74
N LYS A 196 10.90 18.58 -5.30
CA LYS A 196 11.50 19.67 -4.53
C LYS A 196 10.42 20.45 -3.77
N ILE A 197 10.75 20.86 -2.55
CA ILE A 197 9.94 21.74 -1.72
C ILE A 197 10.44 23.16 -2.02
N GLN A 198 9.55 24.03 -2.51
CA GLN A 198 9.82 25.45 -2.74
C GLN A 198 9.55 26.27 -1.48
#